data_AF-A0A1X2G1C2-F1
#
_entry.id   AF-A0A1X2G1C2-F1
#
_cell.length_a   1.000
_cell.length_b   1.000
_cell.length_c   1.000
_cell.angle_alpha   90.00
_cell.angle_beta   90.00
_cell.angle_gamma   90.00
#
_symmetry.space_group_name_H-M   'P 1'
#
loop_
_entity.id
_entity.type
_entity.pdbx_description
1 polymer ?
#
loop_
_entity_poly.entity_id
_entity_poly.type
_entity_poly.pdbx_seq_one_letter_code
_entity_poly.pdbx_strand_id
1 'polypeptide(L)'
;MPYIRPVSDLRNNFADISRVVHETGEPVFLTKNGYGDMVVMSMEAYERKLFESEIYFKLKEAELEAQTTDKRYSHKEIFEELRAKISDRMESDNA
;
A
#
# COMPACT_ATOMS: atom_id res chain seq x y z
N MET A 1 -14.39 -9.16 14.33
CA MET A 1 -15.13 -9.99 13.36
C MET A 1 -15.39 -9.14 12.13
N PRO A 2 -15.29 -9.68 10.90
CA PRO A 2 -15.58 -8.90 9.70
C PRO A 2 -17.04 -8.43 9.71
N TYR A 3 -17.26 -7.16 9.37
CA TYR A 3 -18.61 -6.62 9.21
C TYR A 3 -19.20 -7.15 7.91
N ILE A 4 -20.09 -8.14 7.98
CA ILE A 4 -20.72 -8.75 6.81
C ILE A 4 -22.17 -8.31 6.72
N ARG A 5 -22.59 -7.78 5.56
CA ARG A 5 -23.95 -7.31 5.30
C ARG A 5 -24.45 -7.76 3.92
N PRO A 6 -25.76 -7.85 3.65
CA PRO A 6 -26.25 -8.07 2.30
C PRO A 6 -26.04 -6.81 1.44
N VAL A 7 -25.83 -6.95 0.14
CA VAL A 7 -25.67 -5.81 -0.80
C VAL A 7 -26.90 -4.89 -0.78
N SER A 8 -28.09 -5.45 -0.53
CA SER A 8 -29.32 -4.65 -0.39
C SER A 8 -29.27 -3.65 0.77
N ASP A 9 -28.42 -3.88 1.77
CA ASP A 9 -28.26 -3.01 2.94
C ASP A 9 -27.69 -1.65 2.56
N LEU A 10 -26.92 -1.56 1.46
CA LEU A 10 -26.40 -0.28 0.95
C LEU A 10 -27.51 0.73 0.67
N ARG A 11 -28.69 0.30 0.23
CA ARG A 11 -29.77 1.22 -0.12
C ARG A 11 -30.28 2.00 1.08
N ASN A 12 -30.43 1.33 2.23
CA ASN A 12 -31.12 1.88 3.39
C ASN A 12 -30.15 2.25 4.52
N ASN A 13 -29.01 1.59 4.61
CA ASN A 13 -28.04 1.73 5.70
C ASN A 13 -26.71 2.34 5.24
N PHE A 14 -26.70 3.06 4.11
CA PHE A 14 -25.50 3.71 3.58
C PHE A 14 -24.81 4.61 4.62
N ALA A 15 -25.58 5.44 5.35
CA ALA A 15 -25.01 6.36 6.33
C ALA A 15 -24.27 5.64 7.46
N ASP A 16 -24.82 4.52 7.95
CA ASP A 16 -24.19 3.70 8.97
C ASP A 16 -22.96 2.96 8.42
N ILE A 17 -23.06 2.38 7.21
CA ILE A 17 -21.91 1.73 6.54
C ILE A 17 -20.79 2.74 6.32
N SER A 18 -21.10 3.93 5.82
CA SER A 18 -20.15 5.03 5.62
C SER A 18 -19.49 5.43 6.94
N ARG A 19 -20.28 5.62 8.01
CA ARG A 19 -19.75 5.94 9.33
C ARG A 19 -18.80 4.85 9.83
N VAL A 20 -19.17 3.57 9.74
CA VAL A 20 -18.33 2.44 10.19
C VAL A 20 -16.99 2.43 9.45
N VAL A 21 -16.97 2.54 8.12
CA VAL A 21 -15.70 2.46 7.36
C VAL A 21 -14.78 3.66 7.59
N HIS A 22 -15.31 4.82 7.97
CA HIS A 22 -14.52 6.00 8.32
C HIS A 22 -14.02 5.96 9.77
N GLU A 23 -14.89 5.63 10.73
CA GLU A 23 -14.54 5.62 12.16
C GLU A 23 -13.60 4.47 12.54
N THR A 24 -13.82 3.30 11.96
CA THR A 24 -13.03 2.11 12.30
C THR A 24 -11.81 1.93 11.41
N GLY A 25 -11.82 2.50 10.21
CA GLY A 25 -10.81 2.21 9.18
C GLY A 25 -10.84 0.76 8.67
N GLU A 26 -11.84 -0.03 9.06
CA GLU A 26 -11.99 -1.44 8.70
C GLU A 26 -13.01 -1.60 7.54
N PRO A 27 -12.82 -2.61 6.68
CA PRO A 27 -13.73 -2.88 5.58
C PRO A 27 -15.06 -3.51 6.02
N VAL A 28 -16.12 -3.19 5.29
CA VAL A 28 -17.41 -3.88 5.33
C VAL A 28 -17.52 -4.79 4.11
N PHE A 29 -17.77 -6.08 4.35
CA PHE A 29 -17.96 -7.09 3.32
C PHE A 29 -19.44 -7.21 2.97
N LEU A 30 -19.76 -7.15 1.69
CA LEU A 30 -21.11 -7.26 1.20
C LEU A 30 -21.33 -8.60 0.49
N THR A 31 -22.50 -9.18 0.75
CA THR A 31 -22.90 -10.48 0.20
C THR A 31 -24.13 -10.36 -0.68
N LYS A 32 -24.18 -11.20 -1.71
CA LYS A 32 -25.34 -11.36 -2.59
C LYS A 32 -25.74 -12.83 -2.58
N ASN A 33 -26.95 -13.12 -2.12
CA ASN A 33 -27.46 -14.49 -1.98
C ASN A 33 -26.53 -15.41 -1.15
N GLY A 34 -25.91 -14.88 -0.09
CA GLY A 34 -25.00 -15.63 0.79
C GLY A 34 -23.56 -15.77 0.30
N TYR A 35 -23.24 -15.28 -0.91
CA TYR A 35 -21.89 -15.28 -1.46
C TYR A 35 -21.27 -13.89 -1.32
N GLY A 36 -19.95 -13.83 -1.06
CA GLY A 36 -19.22 -12.57 -1.08
C GLY A 36 -19.28 -11.93 -2.46
N ASP A 37 -19.53 -10.62 -2.50
CA ASP A 37 -19.77 -9.86 -3.74
C ASP A 37 -18.80 -8.67 -3.84
N MET A 38 -18.78 -7.80 -2.82
CA MET A 38 -17.93 -6.60 -2.82
C MET A 38 -17.45 -6.22 -1.41
N VAL A 39 -16.44 -5.37 -1.36
CA VAL A 39 -15.90 -4.79 -0.12
C VAL A 39 -16.02 -3.27 -0.20
N VAL A 40 -16.51 -2.66 0.87
CA VAL A 40 -16.62 -1.20 1.02
C VAL A 40 -15.65 -0.74 2.10
N MET A 41 -14.89 0.31 1.80
CA MET A 41 -13.96 0.95 2.72
C MET A 41 -13.89 2.46 2.43
N SER A 42 -13.39 3.25 3.38
CA SER A 42 -13.06 4.65 3.12
C SER A 42 -11.88 4.73 2.16
N MET A 43 -11.77 5.85 1.43
CA MET A 43 -10.64 6.08 0.51
C MET A 43 -9.30 6.02 1.25
N GLU A 44 -9.22 6.64 2.43
CA GLU A 44 -8.02 6.64 3.27
C GLU A 44 -7.59 5.21 3.67
N ALA A 45 -8.55 4.37 4.08
CA ALA A 45 -8.26 2.98 4.43
C ALA A 45 -7.80 2.17 3.21
N TYR A 46 -8.36 2.43 2.03
CA TYR A 46 -7.93 1.80 0.78
C TYR A 46 -6.49 2.20 0.41
N GLU A 47 -6.18 3.49 0.41
CA GLU A 47 -4.85 4.02 0.08
C GLU A 47 -3.79 3.51 1.06
N ARG A 48 -4.08 3.50 2.36
CA ARG A 48 -3.20 2.92 3.37
C ARG A 48 -2.90 1.45 3.11
N LYS A 49 -3.90 0.65 2.73
CA LYS A 49 -3.68 -0.77 2.38
C LYS A 49 -2.82 -0.95 1.14
N LEU A 50 -2.98 -0.08 0.13
CA LEU A 50 -2.11 -0.10 -1.05
C LEU A 50 -0.67 0.21 -0.68
N PHE A 51 -0.46 1.23 0.17
CA PHE A 51 0.87 1.62 0.65
C PHE A 51 1.53 0.51 1.50
N GLU A 52 0.79 -0.10 2.43
CA GLU A 52 1.27 -1.24 3.22
C GLU A 52 1.68 -2.42 2.33
N SER A 53 0.90 -2.70 1.28
CA SER A 53 1.22 -3.74 0.30
C SER A 53 2.52 -3.44 -0.44
N GLU A 54 2.72 -2.19 -0.88
CA GLU A 54 3.97 -1.77 -1.52
C GLU A 54 5.19 -1.93 -0.60
N ILE A 55 5.07 -1.50 0.65
CA ILE A 55 6.12 -1.70 1.67
C ILE A 55 6.42 -3.19 1.83
N TYR A 56 5.40 -4.04 1.93
CA TYR A 56 5.58 -5.47 2.10
C TYR A 56 6.35 -6.09 0.93
N PHE A 57 6.03 -5.69 -0.31
CA PHE A 57 6.79 -6.13 -1.47
C PHE A 57 8.24 -5.67 -1.44
N LYS A 58 8.51 -4.42 -1.03
CA LYS A 58 9.87 -3.89 -0.92
C LYS A 58 10.69 -4.55 0.18
N LEU A 59 10.07 -4.86 1.32
CA LEU A 59 10.72 -5.63 2.38
C LEU A 59 11.04 -7.05 1.91
N LYS A 60 10.12 -7.71 1.22
CA LYS A 60 10.36 -9.04 0.64
C LYS A 60 11.49 -9.05 -0.38
N GLU A 61 11.56 -8.02 -1.23
CA GLU A 61 12.67 -7.82 -2.19
C GLU A 61 14.02 -7.73 -1.44
N ALA A 62 14.09 -6.91 -0.39
CA ALA A 62 15.29 -6.76 0.42
C ALA A 62 15.67 -8.04 1.19
N GLU A 63 14.69 -8.80 1.69
CA GLU A 63 14.94 -10.10 2.34
C GLU A 63 15.53 -11.12 1.37
N LEU A 64 15.02 -11.19 0.14
CA LEU A 64 15.56 -12.06 -0.90
C LEU A 64 16.98 -11.63 -1.29
N GLU A 65 17.24 -10.33 -1.45
CA GLU A 65 18.58 -9.81 -1.70
C GLU A 65 19.53 -10.19 -0.56
N ALA A 66 19.11 -10.00 0.70
CA ALA A 66 19.91 -10.33 1.87
C ALA A 66 20.24 -11.84 1.98
N GLN A 67 19.38 -12.72 1.46
CA GLN A 67 19.64 -14.16 1.40
C GLN A 67 20.63 -14.56 0.29
N THR A 68 20.78 -13.73 -0.75
CA THR A 68 21.63 -14.04 -1.92
C THR A 68 23.00 -13.37 -1.86
N THR A 69 23.16 -12.31 -1.07
CA THR A 69 24.42 -11.58 -0.94
C THR A 69 24.58 -10.91 0.43
N ASP A 70 25.82 -10.92 0.93
CA ASP A 70 26.23 -10.20 2.14
C ASP A 70 26.71 -8.77 1.85
N LYS A 71 26.67 -8.31 0.60
CA LYS A 71 27.07 -6.95 0.23
C LYS A 71 26.15 -5.93 0.91
N ARG A 72 26.71 -5.00 1.67
CA ARG A 72 26.00 -3.88 2.31
C ARG A 72 26.77 -2.61 2.03
N TYR A 73 26.04 -1.52 1.86
CA TYR A 73 26.63 -0.20 1.62
C TYR A 73 26.41 0.70 2.83
N SER A 74 27.45 1.41 3.21
CA SER A 74 27.37 2.48 4.18
C SER A 74 26.72 3.72 3.58
N HIS A 75 26.24 4.60 4.46
CA HIS A 75 25.72 5.91 4.06
C HIS A 75 26.72 6.70 3.20
N LYS A 76 28.03 6.65 3.56
CA LYS A 76 29.08 7.35 2.83
C LYS A 76 29.21 6.84 1.39
N GLU A 77 29.31 5.53 1.20
CA GLU A 77 29.46 4.91 -0.13
C GLU A 77 28.28 5.26 -1.05
N ILE A 78 27.05 5.13 -0.55
CA ILE A 78 25.84 5.45 -1.33
C ILE A 78 25.80 6.92 -1.73
N PHE A 79 26.08 7.85 -0.81
CA PHE A 79 25.98 9.27 -1.10
C PHE A 79 27.12 9.80 -1.98
N GLU A 80 28.32 9.21 -1.88
CA GLU A 80 29.41 9.51 -2.80
C GLU A 80 29.05 9.07 -4.23
N GLU A 81 28.53 7.86 -4.40
CA GLU A 81 28.10 7.35 -5.71
C GLU A 81 26.94 8.16 -6.31
N LEU A 82 25.93 8.52 -5.50
CA LEU A 82 24.80 9.33 -5.95
C LEU A 82 25.23 10.73 -6.42
N ARG A 83 26.13 11.39 -5.67
CA ARG A 83 26.64 12.72 -6.05
C ARG A 83 27.41 12.68 -7.35
N ALA A 84 28.26 11.66 -7.54
CA ALA A 84 28.99 11.47 -8.78
C ALA A 84 28.03 11.32 -9.98
N LYS A 85 27.01 10.44 -9.88
CA LYS A 85 26.02 10.26 -10.94
C LYS A 85 25.23 11.52 -11.30
N ILE A 86 24.93 12.36 -10.32
CA ILE A 86 24.23 13.64 -10.56
C ILE A 86 25.16 14.62 -11.30
N SER A 87 26.43 14.71 -10.88
CA SER A 87 27.42 15.58 -11.54
C SER A 87 27.64 15.18 -13.00
N ASP A 88 27.83 13.88 -13.25
CA ASP A 88 28.06 13.34 -14.60
C ASP A 88 26.88 13.67 -15.54
N ARG A 89 25.64 13.57 -15.02
CA ARG A 89 24.44 13.93 -15.79
C ARG A 89 24.34 15.43 -16.08
N MET A 90 24.73 16.28 -15.13
CA MET A 90 24.73 17.73 -15.35
C MET A 90 25.80 18.17 -16.35
N GLU A 91 26.93 17.46 -16.41
CA GLU A 91 27.96 17.70 -17.42
C GLU A 91 27.52 17.22 -18.81
N SER A 92 26.83 16.08 -18.91
CA SER A 92 26.30 15.57 -20.18
C SER A 92 25.15 16.41 -20.76
N ASP A 93 24.32 17.01 -19.91
CA ASP A 93 23.19 17.86 -20.35
C ASP A 93 23.66 19.28 -20.77
N ASN A 94 24.89 19.66 -20.41
CA ASN A 94 25.50 20.96 -20.74
C ASN A 94 26.52 20.90 -21.90
N ALA A 95 26.76 19.72 -22.48
CA ALA A 95 27.66 19.48 -23.62
C ALA A 95 26.86 19.32 -24.93
#